data_AF-A0A453CCZ1-F1
#
_entry.id   AF-A0A453CCZ1-F1
#
_cell.length_a   1.000
_cell.length_b   1.000
_cell.length_c   1.000
_cell.angle_alpha   90.00
_cell.angle_beta   90.00
_cell.angle_gamma   90.00
#
_symmetry.space_group_name_H-M   'P 1'
#
loop_
_entity.id
_entity.type
_entity.pdbx_description
1 polymer ?
#
loop_
_entity_poly.entity_id
_entity_poly.type
_entity_poly.pdbx_seq_one_letter_code
_entity_poly.pdbx_strand_id
1 'polypeptide(L)'
;MVMLCYKNGSLTREDIRDRYAEKSWDVFNNLLEQTDPLNGGKLGFYYKEHEILPPLPVGFHRYIVDTLTSGPLAETKERQKDEFDPPSEVRALIEGQFMSMRGHAERCGLPVPPKRIIATGGASSNQAILKTLASVFGCPVYTVQRPDSASLGAALR
;
A
#
# COMPACT_ATOMS: atom_id res chain seq x y z
N MET A 1 22.34 1.59 -7.44
CA MET A 1 21.06 0.86 -7.63
C MET A 1 20.49 0.61 -6.24
N VAL A 2 19.25 1.00 -5.99
CA VAL A 2 18.59 0.81 -4.68
C VAL A 2 17.48 -0.21 -4.86
N MET A 3 17.37 -1.13 -3.90
CA MET A 3 16.32 -2.14 -3.85
C MET A 3 15.67 -2.09 -2.47
N LEU A 4 14.37 -1.88 -2.43
CA LEU A 4 13.57 -1.86 -1.21
C LEU A 4 12.73 -3.13 -1.15
N CYS A 5 12.90 -3.92 -0.09
CA CYS A 5 12.27 -5.22 0.06
C CYS A 5 11.25 -5.18 1.20
N TYR A 6 10.05 -5.67 0.92
CA TYR A 6 8.97 -5.79 1.90
C TYR A 6 8.57 -7.26 2.01
N LYS A 7 8.52 -7.78 3.23
CA LYS A 7 8.13 -9.15 3.53
C LYS A 7 6.62 -9.33 3.47
N ASN A 8 5.87 -8.36 3.99
CA ASN A 8 4.42 -8.45 4.15
C ASN A 8 3.66 -7.92 2.92
N GLY A 9 3.73 -8.67 1.82
CA GLY A 9 3.11 -8.32 0.53
C GLY A 9 1.76 -9.01 0.30
N SER A 10 1.73 -9.98 -0.63
CA SER A 10 0.51 -10.66 -1.08
C SER A 10 -0.19 -11.47 0.00
N LEU A 11 0.57 -12.21 0.82
CA LEU A 11 0.00 -13.06 1.87
C LEU A 11 -0.70 -12.25 2.98
N THR A 12 -0.26 -11.01 3.20
CA THR A 12 -0.94 -10.08 4.11
C THR A 12 -2.24 -9.57 3.49
N ARG A 13 -2.22 -9.23 2.19
CA ARG A 13 -3.46 -8.87 1.46
C ARG A 13 -4.46 -10.00 1.42
N GLU A 14 -3.98 -11.23 1.25
CA GLU A 14 -4.80 -12.43 1.29
C GLU A 14 -5.42 -12.66 2.67
N ASP A 15 -4.66 -12.50 3.75
CA ASP A 15 -5.17 -12.61 5.13
C ASP A 15 -6.27 -11.58 5.41
N ILE A 16 -6.10 -10.33 5.00
CA ILE A 16 -7.14 -9.29 5.16
C ILE A 16 -8.35 -9.57 4.27
N ARG A 17 -8.15 -10.00 3.01
CA ARG A 17 -9.25 -10.45 2.14
C ARG A 17 -10.06 -11.57 2.80
N ASP A 18 -9.38 -12.54 3.40
CA ASP A 18 -10.04 -13.70 3.99
C ASP A 18 -10.85 -13.35 5.23
N ARG A 19 -10.39 -12.36 6.02
CA ARG A 19 -11.08 -11.89 7.22
C ARG A 19 -12.24 -10.94 6.94
N TYR A 20 -12.07 -10.04 5.97
CA TYR A 20 -12.97 -8.88 5.80
C TYR A 20 -13.74 -8.86 4.48
N ALA A 21 -13.39 -9.73 3.51
CA ALA A 21 -13.92 -9.68 2.16
C ALA A 21 -14.37 -11.06 1.64
N GLU A 22 -14.86 -11.94 2.52
CA GLU A 22 -15.44 -13.24 2.15
C GLU A 22 -14.51 -14.10 1.28
N LYS A 23 -13.18 -13.94 1.44
CA LYS A 23 -12.15 -14.60 0.61
C LYS A 23 -12.24 -14.27 -0.90
N SER A 24 -12.96 -13.22 -1.26
CA SER A 24 -13.18 -12.78 -2.65
C SER A 24 -12.40 -11.50 -2.95
N TRP A 25 -11.63 -11.52 -4.03
CA TRP A 25 -10.96 -10.31 -4.52
C TRP A 25 -11.95 -9.28 -5.07
N ASP A 26 -13.12 -9.70 -5.58
CA ASP A 26 -14.14 -8.77 -6.07
C ASP A 26 -14.77 -8.01 -4.91
N VAL A 27 -15.07 -8.70 -3.80
CA VAL A 27 -15.56 -8.06 -2.57
C VAL A 27 -14.48 -7.14 -2.00
N PHE A 28 -13.22 -7.57 -1.99
CA PHE A 28 -12.09 -6.74 -1.55
C PHE A 28 -11.99 -5.45 -2.37
N ASN A 29 -12.15 -5.54 -3.70
CA ASN A 29 -12.10 -4.39 -4.59
C ASN A 29 -13.27 -3.43 -4.35
N ASN A 30 -14.47 -3.96 -4.16
CA ASN A 30 -15.66 -3.15 -3.84
C ASN A 30 -15.47 -2.41 -2.51
N LEU A 31 -14.95 -3.08 -1.47
CA LEU A 31 -14.64 -2.46 -0.18
C LEU A 31 -13.59 -1.36 -0.31
N LEU A 32 -12.55 -1.58 -1.12
CA LEU A 32 -11.52 -0.58 -1.39
C LEU A 32 -12.10 0.67 -2.09
N GLU A 33 -12.95 0.47 -3.10
CA GLU A 33 -13.57 1.56 -3.88
C GLU A 33 -14.68 2.31 -3.12
N GLN A 34 -15.26 1.73 -2.07
CA GLN A 34 -16.23 2.40 -1.19
C GLN A 34 -15.61 3.42 -0.23
N THR A 35 -14.29 3.44 -0.09
CA THR A 35 -13.58 4.35 0.81
C THR A 35 -12.98 5.54 0.06
N ASP A 36 -13.05 6.71 0.68
CA ASP A 36 -12.38 7.90 0.15
C ASP A 36 -10.85 7.84 0.36
N PRO A 37 -10.08 8.53 -0.51
CA PRO A 37 -8.67 8.87 -0.26
C PRO A 37 -8.36 9.24 1.20
N LEU A 38 -7.25 8.70 1.71
CA LEU A 38 -6.77 8.89 3.09
C LEU A 38 -7.63 8.21 4.17
N ASN A 39 -8.66 7.45 3.79
CA ASN A 39 -9.43 6.60 4.71
C ASN A 39 -10.00 7.34 5.93
N GLY A 40 -10.34 8.62 5.77
CA GLY A 40 -10.77 9.47 6.89
C GLY A 40 -9.75 9.57 8.02
N GLY A 41 -8.45 9.51 7.72
CA GLY A 41 -7.36 9.54 8.69
C GLY A 41 -7.02 8.19 9.33
N LYS A 42 -7.69 7.09 8.94
CA LYS A 42 -7.41 5.74 9.44
C LYS A 42 -6.21 5.12 8.73
N LEU A 43 -5.09 5.04 9.44
CA LEU A 43 -3.84 4.41 9.00
C LEU A 43 -3.69 3.01 9.57
N GLY A 44 -3.09 2.10 8.78
CA GLY A 44 -2.83 0.74 9.22
C GLY A 44 -1.50 0.19 8.70
N PHE A 45 -0.83 -0.57 9.55
CA PHE A 45 0.41 -1.29 9.25
C PHE A 45 0.25 -2.75 9.68
N TYR A 46 0.36 -3.66 8.72
CA TYR A 46 -0.04 -5.06 8.88
C TYR A 46 1.15 -5.99 8.67
N TYR A 47 1.85 -6.34 9.74
CA TYR A 47 3.01 -7.21 9.71
C TYR A 47 2.64 -8.61 10.21
N LYS A 48 2.36 -9.52 9.28
CA LYS A 48 2.06 -10.93 9.56
C LYS A 48 3.34 -11.72 9.90
N GLU A 49 4.44 -11.31 9.29
CA GLU A 49 5.80 -11.76 9.58
C GLU A 49 6.67 -10.55 9.94
N HIS A 50 7.87 -10.80 10.48
CA HIS A 50 8.85 -9.75 10.74
C HIS A 50 9.14 -9.00 9.44
N GLU A 51 8.94 -7.68 9.47
CA GLU A 51 9.14 -6.85 8.30
C GLU A 51 10.63 -6.63 8.04
N ILE A 52 11.02 -6.53 6.76
CA ILE A 52 12.39 -6.22 6.37
C ILE A 52 12.61 -4.70 6.40
N LEU A 53 11.65 -3.94 5.88
CA LEU A 53 11.72 -2.49 5.77
C LEU A 53 10.41 -1.80 6.22
N PRO A 54 10.42 -1.13 7.38
CA PRO A 54 11.48 -1.10 8.39
C PRO A 54 11.54 -2.44 9.16
N PRO A 55 12.65 -2.75 9.84
CA PRO A 55 12.77 -3.96 10.65
C PRO A 55 11.86 -3.87 11.87
N LEU A 56 10.62 -4.35 11.71
CA LEU A 56 9.57 -4.31 12.72
C LEU A 56 9.11 -5.72 13.10
N PRO A 57 8.73 -5.94 14.37
CA PRO A 57 8.18 -7.21 14.81
C PRO A 57 6.80 -7.46 14.18
N VAL A 58 6.35 -8.71 14.29
CA VAL A 58 4.98 -9.11 13.93
C VAL A 58 3.97 -8.29 14.73
N GLY A 59 2.95 -7.75 14.07
CA GLY A 59 1.93 -6.93 14.69
C GLY A 59 1.06 -6.19 13.68
N PHE A 60 -0.21 -6.02 14.03
CA PHE A 60 -1.13 -5.15 13.30
C PHE A 60 -1.31 -3.87 14.11
N HIS A 61 -0.95 -2.74 13.50
CA HIS A 61 -0.98 -1.44 14.15
C HIS A 61 -1.94 -0.54 13.41
N ARG A 62 -2.90 0.03 14.12
CA ARG A 62 -3.98 0.84 13.56
C ARG A 62 -4.09 2.15 14.31
N TYR A 63 -4.12 3.23 13.56
CA TYR A 63 -4.14 4.58 14.09
C TYR A 63 -5.21 5.41 13.39
N ILE A 64 -5.92 6.22 14.14
CA ILE A 64 -6.73 7.31 13.60
C ILE A 64 -5.94 8.58 13.81
N VAL A 65 -5.66 9.27 12.72
CA VAL A 65 -4.93 10.53 12.69
C VAL A 65 -5.93 11.65 12.46
N ASP A 66 -6.18 12.45 13.50
CA ASP A 66 -7.02 13.63 13.41
C ASP A 66 -6.12 14.85 13.17
N THR A 67 -6.32 15.51 12.02
CA THR A 67 -5.69 16.81 11.74
C THR A 67 -6.56 17.89 12.37
N LEU A 68 -6.12 18.43 13.52
CA LEU A 68 -6.93 19.38 14.30
C LEU A 68 -6.93 20.79 13.68
N THR A 69 -5.94 21.11 12.84
CA THR A 69 -5.78 22.40 12.16
C THR A 69 -5.21 22.21 10.76
N SER A 70 -5.69 23.00 9.78
CA SER A 70 -5.13 22.99 8.42
C SER A 70 -3.98 24.00 8.31
N GLY A 71 -2.83 23.59 7.78
CA GLY A 71 -1.71 24.49 7.48
C GLY A 71 -0.35 24.02 8.05
N PRO A 72 0.70 24.85 8.00
CA PRO A 72 2.08 24.49 8.39
C PRO A 72 2.26 24.15 9.87
N LEU A 73 1.28 24.49 10.71
CA LEU A 73 1.25 24.29 12.16
C LEU A 73 0.17 23.26 12.56
N ALA A 74 -0.17 22.33 11.66
CA ALA A 74 -1.18 21.32 11.90
C ALA A 74 -0.83 20.43 13.12
N GLU A 75 -1.53 20.64 14.23
CA GLU A 75 -1.45 19.71 15.36
C GLU A 75 -2.12 18.40 14.95
N THR A 76 -1.35 17.33 15.04
CA THR A 76 -1.77 15.99 14.66
C THR A 76 -1.93 15.17 15.92
N LYS A 77 -3.13 14.65 16.16
CA LYS A 77 -3.40 13.74 17.28
C LYS A 77 -3.61 12.35 16.74
N GLU A 78 -2.83 11.39 17.22
CA GLU A 78 -3.01 9.98 16.90
C GLU A 78 -3.76 9.25 18.02
N ARG A 79 -4.64 8.34 17.62
CA ARG A 79 -5.37 7.44 18.52
C ARG A 79 -5.22 6.01 18.01
N GLN A 80 -4.64 5.13 18.83
CA GLN A 80 -4.57 3.73 18.49
C GLN A 80 -5.96 3.08 18.57
N LYS A 81 -6.23 2.15 17.66
CA LYS A 81 -7.42 1.32 17.64
C LYS A 81 -7.03 -0.15 17.52
N ASP A 82 -7.90 -1.02 17.99
CA ASP A 82 -7.70 -2.47 17.87
C ASP A 82 -8.14 -2.96 16.48
N GLU A 83 -9.23 -2.40 15.94
CA GLU A 83 -9.85 -2.82 14.69
C GLU A 83 -10.65 -1.66 14.04
N PHE A 84 -10.80 -1.72 12.72
CA PHE A 84 -11.66 -0.86 11.91
C PHE A 84 -12.80 -1.64 11.24
N ASP A 85 -13.76 -0.91 10.65
CA ASP A 85 -14.75 -1.51 9.76
C ASP A 85 -14.10 -2.14 8.51
N PRO A 86 -14.73 -3.15 7.87
CA PRO A 86 -14.14 -3.89 6.75
C PRO A 86 -13.64 -3.02 5.57
N PRO A 87 -14.40 -2.00 5.08
CA PRO A 87 -13.87 -1.07 4.07
C PRO A 87 -12.59 -0.36 4.53
N SER A 88 -12.58 0.12 5.77
CA SER A 88 -11.45 0.84 6.33
C SER A 88 -10.23 -0.05 6.57
N GLU A 89 -10.40 -1.33 6.93
CA GLU A 89 -9.30 -2.31 7.05
C GLU A 89 -8.61 -2.55 5.69
N VAL A 90 -9.42 -2.82 4.67
CA VAL A 90 -8.95 -3.03 3.29
C VAL A 90 -8.17 -1.81 2.80
N ARG A 91 -8.74 -0.61 3.02
CA ARG A 91 -8.12 0.64 2.62
C ARG A 91 -6.82 0.93 3.36
N ALA A 92 -6.83 0.79 4.70
CA ALA A 92 -5.69 1.04 5.55
C ALA A 92 -4.50 0.12 5.17
N LEU A 93 -4.77 -1.14 4.82
CA LEU A 93 -3.74 -2.06 4.34
C LEU A 93 -3.08 -1.58 3.05
N ILE A 94 -3.88 -1.26 2.03
CA ILE A 94 -3.35 -0.92 0.70
C ILE A 94 -2.63 0.43 0.74
N GLU A 95 -3.24 1.45 1.33
CA GLU A 95 -2.57 2.76 1.46
C GLU A 95 -1.35 2.66 2.38
N GLY A 96 -1.42 1.93 3.48
CA GLY A 96 -0.28 1.74 4.39
C GLY A 96 0.93 1.12 3.69
N GLN A 97 0.71 0.08 2.87
CA GLN A 97 1.77 -0.52 2.03
C GLN A 97 2.38 0.51 1.08
N PHE A 98 1.56 1.26 0.33
CA PHE A 98 2.07 2.21 -0.66
C PHE A 98 2.68 3.47 -0.06
N MET A 99 2.15 3.98 1.07
CA MET A 99 2.73 5.11 1.78
C MET A 99 4.08 4.74 2.38
N SER A 100 4.22 3.54 2.95
CA SER A 100 5.51 3.01 3.38
C SER A 100 6.51 2.94 2.22
N MET A 101 6.08 2.37 1.07
CA MET A 101 6.92 2.32 -0.14
C MET A 101 7.35 3.70 -0.62
N ARG A 102 6.42 4.66 -0.69
CA ARG A 102 6.69 6.03 -1.11
C ARG A 102 7.68 6.72 -0.18
N GLY A 103 7.45 6.66 1.14
CA GLY A 103 8.30 7.32 2.13
C GLY A 103 9.73 6.78 2.13
N HIS A 104 9.91 5.46 2.01
CA HIS A 104 11.25 4.88 1.90
C HIS A 104 11.92 5.19 0.55
N ALA A 105 11.17 5.17 -0.55
CA ALA A 105 11.72 5.50 -1.87
C ALA A 105 12.18 6.96 -1.94
N GLU A 106 11.42 7.90 -1.37
CA GLU A 106 11.78 9.31 -1.25
C GLU A 106 13.08 9.50 -0.47
N ARG A 107 13.23 8.82 0.68
CA ARG A 107 14.47 8.83 1.48
C ARG A 107 15.68 8.29 0.71
N CYS A 108 15.46 7.42 -0.27
CA CYS A 108 16.51 6.91 -1.15
C CYS A 108 16.74 7.77 -2.41
N GLY A 109 16.14 8.95 -2.49
CA GLY A 109 16.34 9.91 -3.57
C GLY A 109 15.42 9.72 -4.78
N LEU A 110 14.35 8.93 -4.68
CA LEU A 110 13.32 8.90 -5.72
C LEU A 110 12.57 10.24 -5.71
N PRO A 111 12.46 10.96 -6.84
CA PRO A 111 11.65 12.17 -6.93
C PRO A 111 10.19 11.87 -6.61
N VAL A 112 9.53 12.81 -5.93
CA VAL A 112 8.12 12.71 -5.55
C VAL A 112 7.34 13.90 -6.14
N PRO A 113 6.40 13.68 -7.08
CA PRO A 113 6.06 12.38 -7.68
C PRO A 113 7.13 11.89 -8.67
N PRO A 114 7.31 10.56 -8.84
CA PRO A 114 8.19 10.02 -9.87
C PRO A 114 7.55 10.17 -11.26
N LYS A 115 8.35 10.03 -12.33
CA LYS A 115 7.83 10.15 -13.71
C LYS A 115 6.81 9.07 -14.08
N ARG A 116 7.03 7.84 -13.62
CA ARG A 116 6.17 6.67 -13.88
C ARG A 116 6.49 5.55 -12.90
N ILE A 117 5.53 4.66 -12.70
CA ILE A 117 5.71 3.36 -12.02
C ILE A 117 5.42 2.23 -13.01
N ILE A 118 6.18 1.14 -12.90
CA ILE A 118 5.92 -0.10 -13.62
C ILE A 118 5.53 -1.16 -12.59
N ALA A 119 4.28 -1.60 -12.61
CA ALA A 119 3.74 -2.64 -11.74
C ALA A 119 3.82 -4.01 -12.42
N THR A 120 4.32 -5.00 -11.69
CA THR A 120 4.42 -6.41 -12.11
C THR A 120 4.00 -7.34 -10.96
N GLY A 121 3.94 -8.64 -11.21
CA GLY A 121 3.47 -9.66 -10.26
C GLY A 121 1.94 -9.74 -10.19
N GLY A 122 1.41 -10.67 -9.39
CA GLY A 122 -0.01 -11.01 -9.41
C GLY A 122 -0.97 -9.84 -9.12
N ALA A 123 -0.58 -8.90 -8.26
CA ALA A 123 -1.43 -7.74 -7.94
C ALA A 123 -1.52 -6.70 -9.07
N SER A 124 -0.67 -6.78 -10.11
CA SER A 124 -0.73 -5.84 -11.23
C SER A 124 -1.92 -6.09 -12.17
N SER A 125 -2.66 -7.18 -12.01
CA SER A 125 -3.94 -7.39 -12.72
C SER A 125 -5.11 -6.69 -12.02
N ASN A 126 -4.95 -6.24 -10.77
CA ASN A 126 -6.02 -5.65 -9.98
C ASN A 126 -6.05 -4.12 -10.14
N GLN A 127 -7.05 -3.63 -10.87
CA GLN A 127 -7.18 -2.20 -11.18
C GLN A 127 -7.45 -1.33 -9.95
N ALA A 128 -8.19 -1.81 -8.95
CA ALA A 128 -8.47 -1.04 -7.74
C ALA A 128 -7.16 -0.76 -6.98
N ILE A 129 -6.30 -1.77 -6.83
CA ILE A 129 -4.97 -1.63 -6.22
C ILE A 129 -4.08 -0.67 -7.03
N LEU A 130 -4.06 -0.78 -8.37
CA LEU A 130 -3.25 0.10 -9.22
C LEU A 130 -3.71 1.57 -9.17
N LYS A 131 -5.02 1.82 -9.11
CA LYS A 131 -5.58 3.17 -8.91
C LYS A 131 -5.08 3.76 -7.59
N THR A 132 -5.13 3.00 -6.49
CA THR A 132 -4.61 3.47 -5.20
C THR A 132 -3.10 3.72 -5.24
N LEU A 133 -2.33 2.85 -5.91
CA LEU A 133 -0.89 3.06 -6.11
C LEU A 133 -0.60 4.36 -6.87
N ALA A 134 -1.33 4.61 -7.96
CA ALA A 134 -1.21 5.83 -8.75
C ALA A 134 -1.53 7.08 -7.93
N SER A 135 -2.62 7.04 -7.13
CA SER A 135 -3.00 8.13 -6.23
C SER A 135 -1.97 8.38 -5.14
N VAL A 136 -1.44 7.33 -4.50
CA VAL A 136 -0.45 7.46 -3.43
C VAL A 136 0.88 7.99 -3.96
N PHE A 137 1.35 7.55 -5.13
CA PHE A 137 2.61 8.06 -5.69
C PHE A 137 2.45 9.34 -6.52
N GLY A 138 1.24 9.70 -6.92
CA GLY A 138 0.96 10.89 -7.73
C GLY A 138 1.50 10.79 -9.15
N CYS A 139 1.57 9.60 -9.73
CA CYS A 139 2.13 9.39 -11.07
C CYS A 139 1.42 8.27 -11.86
N PRO A 140 1.54 8.24 -13.20
CA PRO A 140 1.01 7.16 -14.01
C PRO A 140 1.65 5.80 -13.69
N VAL A 141 0.81 4.78 -13.60
CA VAL A 141 1.22 3.38 -13.37
C VAL A 141 0.99 2.58 -14.64
N TYR A 142 2.01 1.88 -15.09
CA TYR A 142 1.99 0.99 -16.25
C TYR A 142 2.14 -0.45 -15.80
N THR A 143 1.55 -1.38 -16.55
CA THR A 143 1.76 -2.82 -16.34
C THR A 143 2.55 -3.40 -17.51
N VAL A 144 3.27 -4.48 -17.24
CA VAL A 144 3.98 -5.24 -18.29
C VAL A 144 3.16 -6.48 -18.59
N GLN A 145 2.92 -6.76 -19.87
CA GLN A 145 2.14 -7.93 -20.27
C GLN A 145 2.88 -9.26 -20.12
N ARG A 146 4.21 -9.24 -20.05
CA ARG A 146 5.04 -10.45 -20.00
C ARG A 146 5.57 -10.72 -18.59
N PRO A 147 5.38 -11.93 -18.05
CA PRO A 147 5.91 -12.31 -16.75
C PRO A 147 7.44 -12.48 -16.76
N ASP A 148 8.04 -12.76 -17.92
CA ASP A 148 9.45 -13.13 -18.06
C ASP A 148 10.39 -11.92 -18.14
N SER A 149 10.25 -10.96 -17.22
CA SER A 149 11.04 -9.71 -17.24
C SER A 149 12.55 -9.97 -17.12
N ALA A 150 12.95 -10.97 -16.33
CA ALA A 150 14.36 -11.33 -16.17
C ALA A 150 14.95 -11.91 -17.47
N SER A 151 14.26 -12.86 -18.10
CA SER A 151 14.69 -13.49 -19.36
C SER A 151 14.71 -12.47 -20.50
N LEU A 152 13.69 -11.60 -20.60
CA LEU A 152 13.66 -10.51 -21.58
C LEU A 152 14.81 -9.52 -21.35
N GLY A 153 15.08 -9.15 -20.10
CA GLY A 153 16.20 -8.27 -19.76
C GLY A 153 17.55 -8.87 -20.12
N ALA A 154 17.71 -10.19 -19.96
CA ALA A 154 18.93 -10.91 -20.36
C ALA A 154 19.11 -10.93 -21.88
N ALA A 155 18.03 -11.12 -22.65
CA ALA A 155 18.07 -11.16 -24.11
C ALA A 155 18.35 -9.79 -24.77
N LEU A 156 18.06 -8.68 -24.06
CA LEU A 156 18.30 -7.31 -24.54
C LEU A 156 19.71 -6.78 -24.23
N ARG A 157 20.52 -7.56 -23.51
CA ARG A 157 21.88 -7.19 -23.10
C ARG A 157 22.92 -7.87 -23.98
#